data_AF-A0A3C1F554-F1
#
_entry.id   AF-A0A3C1F554-F1
#
_cell.length_a   1.000
_cell.length_b   1.000
_cell.length_c   1.000
_cell.angle_alpha   90.00
_cell.angle_beta   90.00
_cell.angle_gamma   90.00
#
_symmetry.space_group_name_H-M   'P 1'
#
loop_
_entity.id
_entity.type
_entity.pdbx_description
1 polymer ?
#
loop_
_entity_poly.entity_id
_entity_poly.type
_entity_poly.pdbx_seq_one_letter_code
_entity_poly.pdbx_strand_id
1 'polypeptide(L)' 'MAQESYERILTSALAQRLNYQPAGESLSHCNECGEEIPEARRKASAGCTRCVKCQESFELLTYWRS' A
#
# COMPACT_ATOMS: atom_id res chain seq x y z
N MET A 1 12.71 32.67 -6.14
CA MET A 1 12.40 31.70 -7.22
C MET A 1 13.09 30.33 -7.04
N ALA A 2 13.30 29.83 -5.81
CA ALA A 2 13.76 28.45 -5.55
C ALA A 2 12.96 27.78 -4.42
N GLN A 3 12.55 28.57 -3.43
CA GLN A 3 11.62 28.13 -2.38
C GLN A 3 10.22 27.85 -2.95
N GLU A 4 9.70 28.70 -3.84
CA GLU A 4 8.38 28.51 -4.46
C GLU A 4 8.27 27.21 -5.27
N SER A 5 9.33 26.82 -6.00
CA SER A 5 9.38 25.55 -6.73
C SER A 5 9.37 24.35 -5.80
N TYR A 6 10.05 24.45 -4.66
CA TYR A 6 10.09 23.40 -3.65
C TYR A 6 8.73 23.22 -2.97
N GLU A 7 8.08 24.33 -2.58
CA GLU A 7 6.72 24.33 -2.05
C GLU A 7 5.72 23.70 -3.02
N ARG A 8 5.83 24.02 -4.32
CA ARG A 8 4.98 23.41 -5.35
C ARG A 8 5.19 21.90 -5.47
N ILE A 9 6.44 21.43 -5.41
CA ILE A 9 6.74 19.99 -5.45
C ILE A 9 6.17 19.30 -4.21
N LEU A 10 6.41 19.86 -3.03
CA LEU A 10 5.94 19.30 -1.76
C LEU A 10 4.41 19.19 -1.72
N THR A 11 3.71 20.28 -2.06
CA THR A 11 2.24 20.31 -2.11
C THR A 11 1.68 19.31 -3.11
N SER A 12 2.28 19.19 -4.30
CA SER A 12 1.85 18.20 -5.30
C SER A 12 2.05 16.75 -4.83
N ALA A 13 3.14 16.44 -4.11
CA ALA A 13 3.41 15.11 -3.59
C ALA A 13 2.46 14.74 -2.44
N LEU A 14 2.14 15.69 -1.56
CA LEU A 14 1.15 15.50 -0.50
C LEU A 14 -0.25 15.29 -1.09
N ALA A 15 -0.65 16.07 -2.08
CA ALA A 15 -1.94 15.93 -2.76
C ALA A 15 -2.08 14.55 -3.43
N GLN A 16 -1.02 14.05 -4.07
CA GLN A 16 -1.01 12.71 -4.66
C GLN A 16 -1.19 11.62 -3.60
N ARG A 17 -0.52 11.72 -2.44
CA ARG A 17 -0.69 10.75 -1.34
C ARG A 17 -2.09 10.79 -0.74
N LEU A 18 -2.67 11.97 -0.56
CA LEU A 18 -4.02 12.12 0.00
C LEU A 18 -5.10 11.59 -0.95
N ASN A 19 -4.90 11.75 -2.25
CA ASN A 19 -5.79 11.22 -3.28
C ASN A 19 -5.55 9.73 -3.57
N TYR A 20 -4.47 9.15 -3.04
CA TYR A 20 -4.23 7.71 -3.13
C TYR A 20 -5.14 6.97 -2.15
N GLN A 21 -6.36 6.71 -2.59
CA GLN A 21 -7.21 5.71 -1.95
C GLN A 21 -6.90 4.37 -2.61
N PRO A 22 -6.40 3.37 -1.87
CA PRO A 22 -6.28 2.04 -2.44
C PRO A 22 -7.69 1.54 -2.80
N ALA A 23 -7.92 1.41 -4.10
CA ALA A 23 -9.24 1.15 -4.65
C ALA A 23 -9.61 -0.33 -4.46
N GLY A 24 -10.76 -0.59 -3.83
CA GLY A 24 -11.44 -1.89 -3.87
C GLY A 24 -11.70 -2.52 -2.52
N GLU A 25 -12.62 -3.49 -2.53
CA GLU A 25 -12.86 -4.39 -1.40
C GLU A 25 -11.64 -5.30 -1.21
N SER A 26 -11.23 -5.47 0.05
CA SER A 26 -10.16 -6.41 0.40
C SER A 26 -10.61 -7.85 0.14
N LEU A 27 -9.69 -8.71 -0.32
CA LEU A 27 -10.00 -10.13 -0.50
C LEU A 27 -10.30 -10.80 0.84
N SER A 28 -11.21 -11.78 0.82
CA SER A 28 -11.48 -12.61 1.99
C SER A 28 -10.33 -13.58 2.28
N HIS A 29 -9.65 -14.05 1.24
CA HIS A 29 -8.54 -15.00 1.32
C HIS A 29 -7.32 -14.45 0.60
N CYS A 30 -6.14 -14.78 1.11
CA CYS A 30 -4.86 -14.41 0.54
C CYS A 30 -4.67 -15.05 -0.84
N ASN A 31 -4.32 -14.26 -1.84
CA ASN A 31 -4.09 -14.76 -3.19
C ASN A 31 -2.85 -15.67 -3.31
N GLU A 32 -1.91 -15.61 -2.37
CA GLU A 32 -0.66 -16.39 -2.43
C GLU A 32 -0.74 -17.70 -1.64
N CYS A 33 -1.21 -17.65 -0.38
CA CYS A 33 -1.27 -18.83 0.48
C CYS A 33 -2.67 -19.41 0.66
N GLY A 34 -3.73 -18.71 0.24
CA GLY A 34 -5.12 -19.12 0.43
C GLY A 34 -5.66 -18.97 1.85
N GLU A 35 -4.84 -18.55 2.83
CA GLU A 35 -5.31 -18.30 4.21
C GLU A 35 -6.29 -17.12 4.27
N GLU A 36 -7.24 -17.16 5.21
CA GLU A 36 -8.17 -16.04 5.44
C GLU A 36 -7.40 -14.76 5.81
N ILE A 37 -7.76 -13.64 5.19
CA ILE A 37 -7.20 -12.33 5.54
C ILE A 37 -7.96 -11.79 6.76
N PRO A 38 -7.27 -11.55 7.90
CA PRO A 38 -7.92 -11.04 9.10
C PRO A 38 -8.65 -9.72 8.84
N GLU A 39 -9.82 -9.52 9.47
CA GLU A 39 -10.59 -8.29 9.31
C GLU A 39 -9.79 -7.03 9.66
N ALA A 40 -8.93 -7.11 10.69
CA ALA A 40 -8.06 -6.00 11.07
C ALA A 40 -7.20 -5.51 9.90
N ARG A 41 -6.71 -6.44 9.06
CA ARG A 41 -5.93 -6.13 7.86
C ARG A 41 -6.82 -5.53 6.77
N ARG A 42 -8.00 -6.13 6.54
CA ARG A 42 -8.98 -5.63 5.56
C ARG A 42 -9.44 -4.21 5.84
N LYS A 43 -9.56 -3.83 7.12
CA LYS A 43 -9.93 -2.49 7.60
C LYS A 43 -8.76 -1.50 7.54
N ALA A 44 -7.55 -1.94 7.91
CA ALA A 44 -6.36 -1.07 7.90
C ALA A 44 -5.85 -0.76 6.48
N SER A 45 -6.02 -1.68 5.54
CA SER A 45 -5.60 -1.54 4.15
C SER A 45 -6.74 -2.00 3.25
N ALA A 46 -7.60 -1.05 2.86
CA ALA A 46 -8.62 -1.30 1.86
C ALA A 46 -7.97 -1.79 0.55
N GLY A 47 -8.55 -2.81 -0.07
CA GLY A 47 -8.00 -3.44 -1.27
C GLY A 47 -6.82 -4.38 -1.03
N CYS A 48 -6.62 -4.88 0.20
CA CYS A 48 -5.55 -5.86 0.44
C CYS A 48 -5.84 -7.21 -0.26
N THR A 49 -4.84 -7.74 -0.96
CA THR A 49 -4.92 -9.00 -1.72
C THR A 49 -4.10 -10.13 -1.10
N ARG A 50 -3.27 -9.81 -0.09
CA ARG A 50 -2.36 -10.73 0.59
C ARG A 50 -2.53 -10.64 2.10
N CYS A 51 -2.30 -11.77 2.78
CA CYS A 51 -2.13 -11.78 4.23
C CYS A 51 -0.83 -11.08 4.62
N VAL A 52 -0.70 -10.75 5.92
CA VAL A 52 0.47 -10.02 6.46
C VAL A 52 1.78 -10.78 6.18
N LYS A 53 1.82 -12.09 6.39
CA LYS A 53 3.02 -12.93 6.17
C LYS A 53 3.49 -12.91 4.72
N CYS A 54 2.56 -13.06 3.78
CA CYS A 54 2.84 -13.02 2.34
C CYS A 54 3.28 -11.62 1.91
N GLN A 55 2.65 -10.58 2.45
CA GLN A 55 3.05 -9.20 2.18
C GLN A 55 4.48 -8.90 2.68
N GLU A 56 4.82 -9.31 3.91
CA GLU A 56 6.18 -9.16 4.44
C GLU A 56 7.21 -9.90 3.59
N SER A 57 6.90 -11.14 3.19
CA SER A 57 7.75 -11.94 2.31
C SER A 57 7.95 -11.23 0.96
N PHE A 58 6.89 -10.67 0.39
CA PHE A 58 6.95 -9.93 -0.87
C PHE A 58 7.85 -8.70 -0.77
N GLU A 59 7.75 -7.93 0.33
CA GLU A 59 8.58 -6.75 0.56
C GLU A 59 10.06 -7.12 0.75
N LEU A 60 10.35 -8.17 1.52
CA LEU A 60 11.70 -8.70 1.70
C LEU A 60 12.31 -9.19 0.38
N LEU A 61 11.53 -9.93 -0.42
CA LEU A 61 11.96 -10.43 -1.72
C LEU A 61 12.17 -9.31 -2.74
N THR A 62 11.34 -8.27 -2.70
CA THR A 62 11.48 -7.10 -3.59
C THR A 62 12.74 -6.31 -3.23
N TYR A 63 13.00 -6.14 -1.94
CA TYR A 63 14.19 -5.46 -1.45
C TYR A 63 15.48 -6.23 -1.75
N TRP A 64 15.47 -7.56 -1.66
CA TRP A 64 16.67 -8.38 -1.97
C TRP A 64 16.94 -8.54 -3.47
N ARG A 65 15.90 -8.41 -4.31
CA ARG A 65 16.03 -8.51 -5.77
C ARG A 65 16.52 -7.21 -6.43
N SER A 66 16.58 -6.12 -5.67
CA SER A 66 17.02 -4.80 -6.11
C SER A 66 18.46 -4.54 -5.65
#